data_AF-A0A0J9X8Y2-F1
#
_entry.id   AF-A0A0J9X8Y2-F1
#
_cell.length_a   1.000
_cell.length_b   1.000
_cell.length_c   1.000
_cell.angle_alpha   90.00
_cell.angle_beta   90.00
_cell.angle_gamma   90.00
#
_symmetry.space_group_name_H-M   'P 1'
#
loop_
_entity.id
_entity.type
_entity.pdbx_description
1 polymer ?
#
loop_
_entity_poly.entity_id
_entity_poly.type
_entity_poly.pdbx_seq_one_letter_code
_entity_poly.pdbx_strand_id
1 'polypeptide(L)'
;MYRRLQSQALQTTSVNVHRHFTTFSMIQAASKVEWAVSEPITDRKSVFLGRAIAITSSADAHERLRDLRENDKRVAKATHPHICAWRVSDPATGVIVDQEYDDNGEAPGGERILALLEMVGVTNVLVAVTRWYGGTQLGSDRFKHISSAAQGALEKGGFFEKKRGKKDKNSQQQTGSSASSSGSKKKKGKRK
;
A
#
# COMPACT_ATOMS: atom_id res chain seq x y z
N MET A 1 15.50 -29.92 -88.08
CA MET A 1 15.10 -28.60 -88.62
C MET A 1 13.97 -28.04 -87.74
N TYR A 2 14.25 -27.28 -86.68
CA TYR A 2 14.27 -25.82 -86.61
C TYR A 2 13.09 -25.10 -87.30
N ARG A 3 12.09 -24.62 -86.53
CA ARG A 3 11.74 -23.17 -86.40
C ARG A 3 10.49 -22.89 -85.54
N ARG A 4 10.74 -22.10 -84.48
CA ARG A 4 10.07 -20.83 -84.08
C ARG A 4 8.53 -20.77 -84.03
N LEU A 5 7.99 -20.63 -82.81
CA LEU A 5 6.90 -19.71 -82.43
C LEU A 5 7.13 -19.28 -80.96
N GLN A 6 7.58 -18.04 -80.76
CA GLN A 6 6.82 -16.89 -80.23
C GLN A 6 6.67 -16.86 -78.71
N SER A 7 7.38 -15.88 -78.17
CA SER A 7 7.43 -15.37 -76.80
C SER A 7 6.11 -14.74 -76.36
N GLN A 8 5.62 -15.11 -75.18
CA GLN A 8 4.77 -14.25 -74.35
C GLN A 8 5.28 -14.30 -72.91
N ALA A 9 5.54 -13.13 -72.35
CA ALA A 9 5.99 -12.92 -70.99
C ALA A 9 4.80 -13.08 -70.03
N LEU A 10 4.91 -13.98 -69.05
CA LEU A 10 4.00 -14.08 -67.93
C LEU A 10 4.58 -13.31 -66.75
N GLN A 11 3.78 -12.38 -66.23
CA GLN A 11 4.07 -11.59 -65.04
C GLN A 11 4.01 -12.50 -63.81
N THR A 12 5.06 -12.48 -63.00
CA THR A 12 5.16 -13.18 -61.73
C THR A 12 5.12 -12.19 -60.56
N THR A 13 4.92 -12.73 -59.36
CA THR A 13 4.78 -12.09 -58.03
C THR A 13 3.32 -11.70 -57.70
N SER A 14 2.70 -12.17 -56.62
CA SER A 14 3.21 -12.35 -55.26
C SER A 14 2.71 -13.66 -54.62
N VAL A 15 3.61 -14.36 -53.94
CA VAL A 15 3.34 -15.51 -53.08
C VAL A 15 2.83 -15.02 -51.72
N ASN A 16 1.56 -15.28 -51.42
CA ASN A 16 0.98 -14.97 -50.12
C ASN A 16 1.37 -16.06 -49.10
N VAL A 17 2.42 -15.79 -48.32
CA VAL A 17 2.84 -16.63 -47.20
C VAL A 17 2.34 -16.00 -45.91
N HIS A 18 1.12 -16.34 -45.50
CA HIS A 18 0.69 -16.10 -44.12
C HIS A 18 0.56 -17.44 -43.41
N ARG A 19 1.71 -17.83 -42.85
CA ARG A 19 1.88 -18.97 -41.95
C ARG A 19 1.03 -18.76 -40.70
N HIS A 20 0.42 -19.86 -40.29
CA HIS A 20 -0.16 -20.11 -38.99
C HIS A 20 0.68 -19.50 -37.86
N PHE A 21 0.06 -18.69 -37.00
CA PHE A 21 0.57 -18.35 -35.67
C PHE A 21 -0.50 -18.70 -34.63
N THR A 22 -0.76 -19.99 -34.49
CA THR A 22 -1.40 -20.55 -33.31
C THR A 22 -0.37 -20.60 -32.19
N THR A 23 -0.84 -20.38 -30.94
CA THR A 23 -0.15 -20.54 -29.65
C THR A 23 0.80 -19.42 -29.19
N PHE A 24 0.26 -18.28 -28.75
CA PHE A 24 0.87 -17.50 -27.66
C PHE A 24 -0.16 -16.60 -26.95
N SER A 25 -1.10 -17.19 -26.22
CA SER A 25 -1.88 -16.45 -25.21
C SER A 25 -2.31 -17.40 -24.10
N MET A 26 -1.31 -17.98 -23.45
CA MET A 26 -1.41 -18.68 -22.17
C MET A 26 -0.17 -18.31 -21.35
N ILE A 27 0.08 -17.01 -21.16
CA ILE A 27 0.89 -16.55 -20.03
C ILE A 27 -0.09 -15.97 -19.03
N GLN A 28 -0.48 -16.87 -18.14
CA GLN A 28 -0.98 -16.66 -16.80
C GLN A 28 -0.88 -15.23 -16.31
N ALA A 29 -2.04 -14.64 -15.99
CA ALA A 29 -2.12 -13.36 -15.29
C ALA A 29 -1.36 -13.49 -13.96
N ALA A 30 -0.09 -13.06 -13.94
CA ALA A 30 0.55 -12.66 -12.71
C ALA A 30 -0.29 -11.52 -12.16
N SER A 31 -1.01 -11.76 -11.07
CA SER A 31 -1.75 -10.72 -10.38
C SER A 31 -0.76 -9.60 -10.08
N LYS A 32 -0.89 -8.48 -10.79
CA LYS A 32 -0.06 -7.30 -10.58
C LYS A 32 -0.21 -6.92 -9.10
N VAL A 33 0.88 -7.06 -8.34
CA VAL A 33 0.87 -6.67 -6.92
C VAL A 33 0.84 -5.14 -6.94
N GLU A 34 -0.36 -4.58 -6.75
CA GLU A 34 -0.59 -3.15 -6.79
C GLU A 34 -0.36 -2.53 -5.41
N TRP A 35 0.22 -1.34 -5.40
CA TRP A 35 0.32 -0.54 -4.20
C TRP A 35 -1.07 -0.04 -3.78
N ALA A 36 -1.43 -0.24 -2.51
CA ALA A 36 -2.51 0.51 -1.90
C ALA A 36 -2.03 1.93 -1.61
N VAL A 37 -2.72 2.93 -2.16
CA VAL A 37 -2.28 4.34 -2.12
C VAL A 37 -3.26 5.17 -1.27
N SER A 38 -2.73 5.97 -0.35
CA SER A 38 -3.52 6.91 0.47
C SER A 38 -4.06 8.06 -0.38
N GLU A 39 -5.01 8.83 0.16
CA GLU A 39 -5.25 10.17 -0.36
C GLU A 39 -4.00 11.05 -0.14
N PRO A 40 -3.68 11.99 -1.04
CA PRO A 40 -2.56 12.91 -0.87
C PRO A 40 -2.87 13.94 0.24
N ILE A 41 -1.94 14.13 1.16
CA ILE A 41 -2.02 15.16 2.20
C ILE A 41 -1.18 16.35 1.76
N THR A 42 -1.74 17.56 1.79
CA THR A 42 -1.04 18.79 1.40
C THR A 42 -1.01 19.79 2.55
N ASP A 43 0.17 20.29 2.90
CA ASP A 43 0.39 21.36 3.90
C ASP A 43 1.54 22.27 3.42
N ARG A 44 1.29 23.58 3.34
CA ARG A 44 2.25 24.60 2.89
C ARG A 44 3.01 24.15 1.64
N LYS A 45 2.23 23.68 0.64
CA LYS A 45 2.68 23.12 -0.65
C LYS A 45 3.51 21.84 -0.58
N SER A 46 3.84 21.34 0.62
CA SER A 46 4.43 20.02 0.76
C SER A 46 3.34 18.98 0.56
N VAL A 47 3.64 17.91 -0.17
CA VAL A 47 2.71 16.82 -0.44
C VAL A 47 3.26 15.53 0.15
N PHE A 48 2.40 14.76 0.81
CA PHE A 48 2.70 13.45 1.38
C PHE A 48 1.76 12.42 0.74
N LEU A 49 2.32 11.30 0.29
CA LEU A 49 1.56 10.20 -0.29
C LEU A 49 2.06 8.88 0.27
N GLY A 50 1.19 8.17 0.98
CA GLY A 50 1.47 6.86 1.53
C GLY A 50 1.17 5.77 0.53
N ARG A 51 2.00 4.73 0.55
CA ARG A 51 1.80 3.48 -0.20
C ARG A 51 2.04 2.29 0.73
N ALA A 52 1.21 1.26 0.60
CA ALA A 52 1.36 0.02 1.32
C ALA A 52 1.24 -1.16 0.34
N ILE A 53 2.06 -2.20 0.54
CA ILE A 53 2.05 -3.39 -0.31
C ILE A 53 2.42 -4.61 0.52
N ALA A 54 1.80 -5.76 0.22
CA ALA A 54 2.17 -7.01 0.85
C ALA A 54 3.60 -7.41 0.41
N ILE A 55 4.37 -7.95 1.34
CA ILE A 55 5.72 -8.46 1.10
C ILE A 55 5.90 -9.81 1.79
N THR A 56 6.88 -10.58 1.32
CA THR A 56 7.21 -11.91 1.89
C THR A 56 8.57 -11.96 2.58
N SER A 57 9.44 -10.98 2.30
CA SER A 57 10.79 -10.90 2.85
C SER A 57 11.32 -9.48 2.75
N SER A 58 12.43 -9.20 3.44
CA SER A 58 13.13 -7.90 3.30
C SER A 58 13.75 -7.73 1.91
N ALA A 59 14.12 -8.81 1.23
CA ALA A 59 14.58 -8.74 -0.16
C ALA A 59 13.46 -8.25 -1.10
N ASP A 60 12.25 -8.78 -0.93
CA ASP A 60 11.04 -8.33 -1.65
C ASP A 60 10.74 -6.86 -1.32
N ALA A 61 10.82 -6.43 -0.05
CA ALA A 61 10.66 -5.03 0.32
C ALA A 61 11.63 -4.10 -0.41
N HIS A 62 12.91 -4.45 -0.44
CA HIS A 62 13.94 -3.69 -1.17
C HIS A 62 13.69 -3.65 -2.68
N GLU A 63 13.26 -4.75 -3.28
CA GLU A 63 12.87 -4.82 -4.70
C GLU A 63 11.70 -3.87 -4.98
N ARG A 64 10.64 -3.89 -4.16
CA ARG A 64 9.50 -2.98 -4.33
C ARG A 64 9.88 -1.50 -4.22
N LEU A 65 10.79 -1.14 -3.30
CA LEU A 65 11.26 0.24 -3.15
C LEU A 65 12.08 0.70 -4.36
N ARG A 66 12.94 -0.18 -4.87
CA ARG A 66 13.72 0.06 -6.10
C ARG A 66 12.79 0.26 -7.29
N ASP A 67 11.86 -0.68 -7.51
CA ASP A 67 10.88 -0.63 -8.59
C ASP A 67 10.04 0.64 -8.54
N LEU A 68 9.57 1.03 -7.36
CA LEU A 68 8.78 2.25 -7.17
C LEU A 68 9.56 3.48 -7.62
N ARG A 69 10.84 3.58 -7.24
CA ARG A 69 11.68 4.73 -7.57
C ARG A 69 12.07 4.75 -9.05
N GLU A 70 12.36 3.59 -9.66
CA GLU A 70 12.77 3.50 -11.06
C GLU A 70 11.61 3.75 -12.02
N ASN A 71 10.40 3.27 -11.68
CA ASN A 71 9.24 3.33 -12.57
C ASN A 71 8.37 4.58 -12.38
N ASP A 72 8.38 5.23 -11.20
CA ASP A 72 7.64 6.48 -10.97
C ASP A 72 8.58 7.70 -10.93
N LYS A 73 8.64 8.42 -12.06
CA LYS A 73 9.44 9.64 -12.21
C LYS A 73 9.08 10.74 -11.19
N ARG A 74 7.86 10.76 -10.66
CA ARG A 74 7.45 11.73 -9.63
C ARG A 74 8.08 11.36 -8.30
N VAL A 75 8.11 10.06 -7.96
CA VAL A 75 8.81 9.55 -6.77
C VAL A 75 10.30 9.79 -6.88
N ALA A 76 10.92 9.46 -8.03
CA ALA A 76 12.36 9.67 -8.25
C ALA A 76 12.84 11.11 -8.02
N LYS A 77 11.96 12.10 -8.27
CA LYS A 77 12.22 13.54 -8.11
C LYS A 77 11.73 14.11 -6.78
N ALA A 78 11.16 13.29 -5.90
CA ALA A 78 10.71 13.73 -4.59
C ALA A 78 11.90 14.11 -3.70
N THR A 79 11.67 14.99 -2.72
CA THR A 79 12.69 15.37 -1.74
C THR A 79 13.04 14.18 -0.84
N HIS A 80 12.04 13.37 -0.50
CA HIS A 80 12.18 12.13 0.24
C HIS A 80 11.35 11.04 -0.50
N PRO A 81 11.95 10.31 -1.47
CA PRO A 81 11.26 9.33 -2.31
C PRO A 81 10.51 8.23 -1.55
N HIS A 82 11.09 7.68 -0.49
CA HIS A 82 10.46 6.63 0.31
C HIS A 82 10.95 6.66 1.76
N ILE A 83 10.23 7.36 2.62
CA ILE A 83 10.33 7.18 4.07
C ILE A 83 9.57 5.89 4.38
N CYS A 84 10.23 4.83 4.83
CA CYS A 84 9.62 3.50 4.84
C CYS A 84 9.89 2.70 6.11
N ALA A 85 9.04 1.69 6.32
CA ALA A 85 9.29 0.62 7.28
C ALA A 85 8.52 -0.64 6.87
N TRP A 86 8.98 -1.78 7.37
CA TRP A 86 8.29 -3.05 7.24
C TRP A 86 8.63 -4.00 8.39
N ARG A 87 7.81 -5.02 8.55
CA ARG A 87 8.01 -6.13 9.50
C ARG A 87 7.65 -7.42 8.79
N VAL A 88 8.55 -8.40 8.77
CA VAL A 88 8.32 -9.72 8.16
C VAL A 88 8.15 -10.73 9.27
N SER A 89 7.08 -11.53 9.19
CA SER A 89 6.83 -12.63 10.12
C SER A 89 6.86 -13.96 9.39
N ASP A 90 7.35 -14.98 10.08
CA ASP A 90 7.26 -16.36 9.60
C ASP A 90 5.78 -16.77 9.46
N PRO A 91 5.31 -17.25 8.29
CA PRO A 91 3.90 -17.59 8.09
C PRO A 91 3.38 -18.76 8.93
N ALA A 92 4.26 -19.66 9.38
CA ALA A 92 3.88 -20.84 10.15
C ALA A 92 3.78 -20.54 11.65
N THR A 93 4.65 -19.67 12.18
CA THR A 93 4.79 -19.39 13.60
C THR A 93 4.28 -18.02 14.01
N GLY A 94 4.16 -17.07 13.08
CA GLY A 94 3.81 -15.67 13.34
C GLY A 94 4.93 -14.86 14.00
N VAL A 95 6.11 -15.46 14.21
CA VAL A 95 7.26 -14.79 14.84
C VAL A 95 7.87 -13.79 13.86
N ILE A 96 8.22 -12.59 14.33
CA ILE A 96 8.95 -11.60 13.53
C ILE A 96 10.35 -12.14 13.27
N VAL A 97 10.68 -12.33 11.99
CA VAL A 97 11.99 -12.81 11.54
C VAL A 97 12.89 -11.68 11.07
N ASP A 98 12.29 -10.56 10.65
CA ASP A 98 13.04 -9.38 10.23
C ASP A 98 12.17 -8.11 10.33
N GLN A 99 12.79 -6.97 10.57
CA GLN A 99 12.15 -5.66 10.52
C GLN A 99 13.18 -4.55 10.30
N GLU A 100 12.81 -3.56 9.50
CA GLU A 100 13.70 -2.46 9.12
C GLU A 100 12.90 -1.18 8.84
N TYR A 101 13.58 -0.05 8.91
CA TYR A 101 13.06 1.26 8.52
C TYR A 101 14.15 2.12 7.88
N ASP A 102 13.75 3.04 7.01
CA ASP A 102 14.61 4.09 6.45
C ASP A 102 13.89 5.44 6.51
N ASP A 103 14.53 6.41 7.15
CA ASP A 103 14.03 7.78 7.24
C ASP A 103 14.18 8.55 5.92
N ASN A 104 15.05 8.11 5.02
CA ASN A 104 15.35 8.73 3.74
C ASN A 104 15.63 10.24 3.84
N GLY A 105 16.39 10.63 4.87
CA GLY A 105 16.74 12.03 5.18
C GLY A 105 15.66 12.81 5.93
N GLU A 106 14.53 12.20 6.30
CA GLU A 106 13.45 12.82 7.06
C GLU A 106 13.26 12.17 8.45
N ALA A 107 14.35 12.08 9.22
CA ALA A 107 14.30 11.48 10.55
C ALA A 107 13.42 12.27 11.55
N PRO A 108 12.67 11.60 12.46
CA PRO A 108 12.52 10.14 12.59
C PRO A 108 11.25 9.61 11.87
N GLY A 109 11.13 9.80 10.56
CA GLY A 109 9.95 9.44 9.77
C GLY A 109 9.74 7.93 9.61
N GLY A 110 10.77 7.19 9.23
CA GLY A 110 10.74 5.73 9.05
C GLY A 110 10.54 5.01 10.38
N GLU A 111 11.26 5.46 11.42
CA GLU A 111 11.09 4.93 12.79
C GLU A 111 9.64 5.07 13.26
N ARG A 112 9.00 6.21 12.97
CA ARG A 112 7.57 6.43 13.29
C ARG A 112 6.63 5.51 12.51
N ILE A 113 6.95 5.16 11.27
CA ILE A 113 6.16 4.20 10.50
C ILE A 113 6.34 2.80 11.11
N LEU A 114 7.55 2.42 11.51
CA LEU A 114 7.78 1.13 12.20
C LEU A 114 6.98 1.03 13.49
N ALA A 115 7.05 2.06 14.34
CA ALA A 115 6.29 2.12 15.59
C ALA A 115 4.76 2.05 15.35
N LEU A 116 4.26 2.63 14.25
CA LEU A 116 2.87 2.47 13.83
C LEU A 116 2.55 1.00 13.52
N LEU A 117 3.37 0.32 12.70
CA LEU A 117 3.16 -1.08 12.33
C LEU A 117 3.16 -2.01 13.54
N GLU A 118 4.05 -1.76 14.52
CA GLU A 118 4.09 -2.48 15.79
C GLU A 118 2.79 -2.25 16.59
N MET A 119 2.37 -0.99 16.73
CA MET A 119 1.17 -0.61 17.47
C MET A 119 -0.11 -1.24 16.90
N VAL A 120 -0.22 -1.31 15.58
CA VAL A 120 -1.41 -1.87 14.90
C VAL A 120 -1.29 -3.37 14.60
N GLY A 121 -0.16 -4.00 14.98
CA GLY A 121 0.07 -5.43 14.79
C GLY A 121 0.20 -5.87 13.33
N VAL A 122 0.57 -4.98 12.42
CA VAL A 122 0.69 -5.30 10.99
C VAL A 122 2.08 -5.90 10.72
N THR A 123 2.08 -7.01 9.99
CA THR A 123 3.28 -7.72 9.48
C THR A 123 3.08 -8.11 8.02
N ASN A 124 4.19 -8.46 7.34
CA ASN A 124 4.25 -8.82 5.92
C ASN A 124 3.71 -7.72 5.00
N VAL A 125 3.90 -6.47 5.41
CA VAL A 125 3.52 -5.27 4.67
C VAL A 125 4.67 -4.27 4.71
N LEU A 126 5.04 -3.78 3.53
CA LEU A 126 5.90 -2.62 3.36
C LEU A 126 5.04 -1.37 3.28
N VAL A 127 5.37 -0.37 4.08
CA VAL A 127 4.79 0.97 3.99
C VAL A 127 5.87 1.97 3.59
N ALA A 128 5.59 2.78 2.58
CA ALA A 128 6.46 3.84 2.10
C ALA A 128 5.67 5.14 1.94
N VAL A 129 6.19 6.24 2.47
CA VAL A 129 5.65 7.59 2.31
C VAL A 129 6.60 8.39 1.45
N THR A 130 6.08 8.92 0.33
CA THR A 130 6.81 9.88 -0.49
C THR A 130 6.47 11.29 -0.02
N ARG A 131 7.48 12.15 0.19
CA ARG A 131 7.29 13.58 0.42
C ARG A 131 7.92 14.43 -0.67
N TRP A 132 7.12 15.34 -1.22
CA TRP A 132 7.59 16.45 -2.05
C TRP A 132 7.61 17.73 -1.21
N TYR A 133 8.79 18.33 -1.02
CA TYR A 133 8.94 19.56 -0.23
C TYR A 133 8.32 20.78 -0.93
N GLY A 134 7.49 21.53 -0.20
CA GLY A 134 6.77 22.69 -0.70
C GLY A 134 7.51 24.04 -0.61
N GLY A 135 8.74 24.06 -0.10
CA GLY A 135 9.49 25.30 0.12
C GLY A 135 9.40 25.88 1.54
N THR A 136 8.56 25.33 2.42
CA THR A 136 8.43 25.78 3.82
C THR A 136 8.67 24.63 4.80
N GLN A 137 9.53 24.86 5.80
CA GLN A 137 9.79 23.89 6.86
C GLN A 137 8.54 23.69 7.72
N LEU A 138 8.09 22.44 7.84
CA LEU A 138 6.87 22.12 8.60
C LEU A 138 7.13 21.82 10.08
N GLY A 139 8.40 21.71 10.50
CA GLY A 139 8.72 21.31 11.87
C GLY A 139 8.10 19.94 12.20
N SER A 140 7.48 19.83 13.38
CA SER A 140 6.87 18.58 13.85
C SER A 140 5.64 18.13 13.05
N ASP A 141 4.98 19.04 12.31
CA ASP A 141 3.76 18.70 11.57
C ASP A 141 4.00 17.69 10.45
N ARG A 142 5.18 17.69 9.82
CA ARG A 142 5.52 16.71 8.78
C ARG A 142 5.39 15.27 9.27
N PHE A 143 5.72 15.03 10.52
CA PHE A 143 5.64 13.69 11.10
C PHE A 143 4.20 13.25 11.33
N LYS A 144 3.30 14.19 11.64
CA LYS A 144 1.86 13.90 11.70
C LYS A 144 1.37 13.48 10.31
N HIS A 145 1.76 14.21 9.27
CA HIS A 145 1.39 13.90 7.89
C HIS A 145 1.97 12.57 7.40
N ILE A 146 3.22 12.24 7.77
CA ILE A 146 3.83 10.93 7.48
C ILE A 146 3.01 9.80 8.11
N SER A 147 2.71 9.91 9.40
CA SER A 147 1.91 8.90 10.10
C SER A 147 0.49 8.78 9.52
N SER A 148 -0.17 9.90 9.22
CA SER A 148 -1.51 9.89 8.60
C SER A 148 -1.52 9.31 7.19
N ALA A 149 -0.51 9.62 6.36
CA ALA A 149 -0.39 9.05 5.02
C ALA A 149 -0.12 7.52 5.08
N ALA A 150 0.75 7.08 5.99
CA ALA A 150 1.02 5.67 6.24
C ALA A 150 -0.25 4.92 6.68
N GLN A 151 -0.99 5.47 7.65
CA GLN A 151 -2.27 4.92 8.10
C GLN A 151 -3.28 4.83 6.94
N GLY A 152 -3.45 5.91 6.18
CA GLY A 152 -4.37 5.93 5.04
C GLY A 152 -4.03 4.86 3.98
N ALA A 153 -2.75 4.58 3.75
CA ALA A 153 -2.33 3.52 2.83
C ALA A 153 -2.67 2.12 3.38
N LEU A 154 -2.46 1.89 4.68
CA LEU A 154 -2.85 0.66 5.36
C LEU A 154 -4.37 0.44 5.32
N GLU A 155 -5.15 1.51 5.48
CA GLU A 155 -6.62 1.48 5.41
C GLU A 155 -7.10 1.11 4.02
N LYS A 156 -6.56 1.78 2.99
CA LYS A 156 -6.88 1.51 1.59
C LYS A 156 -6.50 0.11 1.16
N GLY A 157 -5.42 -0.44 1.71
CA GLY A 157 -4.97 -1.81 1.46
C GLY A 157 -5.70 -2.88 2.26
N GLY A 158 -6.55 -2.49 3.23
CA GLY A 158 -7.25 -3.44 4.10
C GLY A 158 -6.31 -4.25 4.98
N PHE A 159 -5.14 -3.70 5.34
CA PHE A 159 -4.09 -4.43 6.06
C PHE A 159 -4.31 -4.51 7.58
N PHE A 160 -5.32 -3.84 8.12
CA PHE A 160 -5.67 -3.99 9.53
C PHE A 160 -6.29 -5.35 9.80
N GLU A 161 -5.80 -6.03 10.84
CA GLU A 161 -6.46 -7.24 11.32
C GLU A 161 -7.89 -6.91 11.76
N LYS A 162 -8.88 -7.57 11.14
CA LYS A 162 -10.16 -7.77 11.80
C LYS A 162 -9.91 -8.71 12.95
N LYS A 163 -9.88 -8.21 14.20
CA LYS A 163 -9.92 -9.07 15.39
C LYS A 163 -10.99 -10.13 15.16
N ARG A 164 -10.59 -11.40 15.03
CA ARG A 164 -11.51 -12.54 14.93
C ARG A 164 -12.36 -12.53 16.20
N GLY A 165 -13.58 -12.01 16.09
CA GLY A 165 -14.50 -11.92 17.21
C GLY A 165 -14.73 -13.30 17.79
N LYS A 166 -14.44 -13.46 19.09
CA LYS A 166 -14.95 -14.58 19.88
C LYS A 166 -16.47 -14.51 19.79
N LYS A 167 -17.08 -15.56 19.25
CA LYS A 167 -18.53 -15.70 19.13
C LYS A 167 -19.08 -15.92 20.54
N ASP A 168 -19.43 -14.85 21.24
CA ASP A 168 -20.13 -14.94 22.52
C ASP A 168 -21.54 -15.50 22.26
N LYS A 169 -21.64 -16.83 22.37
CA LYS A 169 -22.91 -17.50 22.62
C LYS A 169 -23.20 -17.36 24.11
N ASN A 170 -24.02 -16.41 24.50
CA ASN A 170 -25.04 -16.75 25.48
C ASN A 170 -26.32 -15.94 25.26
N SER A 171 -27.41 -16.70 25.30
CA SER A 171 -28.78 -16.35 24.98
C SER A 171 -29.59 -16.15 26.26
N GLN A 172 -30.75 -15.52 26.09
CA GLN A 172 -31.93 -15.44 26.97
C GLN A 172 -31.86 -14.36 28.08
N GLN A 173 -32.59 -13.26 27.93
CA GLN A 173 -34.06 -13.11 28.01
C GLN A 173 -34.54 -13.17 29.46
N GLN A 174 -34.81 -11.99 30.04
CA GLN A 174 -35.90 -11.84 30.98
C GLN A 174 -36.43 -10.40 30.98
N THR A 175 -37.71 -10.36 30.66
CA THR A 175 -38.68 -9.26 30.71
C THR A 175 -38.89 -8.77 32.15
N GLY A 176 -39.16 -7.47 32.35
CA GLY A 176 -39.58 -6.99 33.66
C GLY A 176 -39.69 -5.48 33.79
N SER A 177 -40.84 -4.97 33.39
CA SER A 177 -41.49 -3.68 33.65
C SER A 177 -41.25 -2.97 35.01
N SER A 178 -41.23 -1.63 34.91
CA SER A 178 -41.99 -0.63 35.71
C SER A 178 -41.32 0.19 36.82
N ALA A 179 -41.64 1.50 36.75
CA ALA A 179 -42.00 2.43 37.82
C ALA A 179 -40.92 3.26 38.58
N SER A 180 -40.84 4.53 38.18
CA SER A 180 -41.20 5.72 38.98
C SER A 180 -40.25 6.32 40.04
N SER A 181 -40.46 7.64 40.22
CA SER A 181 -40.02 8.57 41.30
C SER A 181 -38.59 9.15 41.14
N SER A 182 -38.40 10.43 40.78
CA SER A 182 -38.72 11.71 41.44
C SER A 182 -37.85 12.04 42.66
N GLY A 183 -37.13 13.17 42.61
CA GLY A 183 -36.90 13.99 43.81
C GLY A 183 -35.47 14.43 44.16
N SER A 184 -35.21 15.72 43.92
CA SER A 184 -34.66 16.70 44.88
C SER A 184 -33.19 16.74 45.35
N LYS A 185 -32.52 17.84 44.94
CA LYS A 185 -31.85 18.89 45.76
C LYS A 185 -31.03 18.50 47.02
N LYS A 186 -29.74 18.89 47.03
CA LYS A 186 -29.02 19.83 47.96
C LYS A 186 -27.51 19.60 47.83
N LYS A 187 -26.66 20.59 47.47
CA LYS A 187 -26.18 21.79 48.20
C LYS A 187 -25.17 21.49 49.32
N LYS A 188 -24.08 22.30 49.33
CA LYS A 188 -22.95 22.43 50.27
C LYS A 188 -21.81 21.42 50.04
N GLY A 189 -20.54 21.80 50.08
CA GLY A 189 -19.91 23.08 50.37
C GLY A 189 -18.47 22.86 50.87
N LYS A 190 -17.55 23.64 50.30
CA LYS A 190 -16.38 24.30 50.90
C LYS A 190 -15.63 23.61 52.05
N ARG A 191 -14.34 23.33 51.83
CA ARG A 191 -13.21 23.29 52.78
C ARG A 191 -11.96 22.87 51.97
N LYS A 192 -10.78 23.47 52.08
CA LYS A 192 -10.27 24.57 52.88
C LYS A 192 -9.04 25.07 52.12
#